data_AF-A0A9D4CSX1-F1
#
_entry.id   AF-A0A9D4CSX1-F1
#
_cell.length_a   1.000
_cell.length_b   1.000
_cell.length_c   1.000
_cell.angle_alpha   90.00
_cell.angle_beta   90.00
_cell.angle_gamma   90.00
#
_symmetry.space_group_name_H-M   'P 1'
#
loop_
_entity.id
_entity.type
_entity.pdbx_description
1 polymer ?
#
loop_
_entity_poly.entity_id
_entity_poly.type
_entity_poly.pdbx_seq_one_letter_code
_entity_poly.pdbx_strand_id
1 'polypeptide(L)'
;SNHADDIQYVFGYPLYAGPRSTGNYTEEERRLARGMVTMWTNFAKSGDPNQSEDARRFTNATWAEYDLNSQSFLHFTNQGALPGSRFEARRMQLWLDLIPTIALMETPQALGTGTVHVPEIIIGK
;
A
#
# COMPACT_ATOMS: atom_id res chain seq x y z
N SER A 1 -6.35 10.82 -6.72
CA SER A 1 -5.24 9.99 -7.19
C SER A 1 -5.80 9.03 -8.22
N ASN A 2 -5.31 9.11 -9.44
CA ASN A 2 -5.52 8.12 -10.50
C ASN A 2 -4.43 7.05 -10.42
N HIS A 3 -4.57 5.99 -11.22
CA HIS A 3 -3.77 4.78 -11.13
C HIS A 3 -2.24 4.99 -11.16
N ALA A 4 -1.74 5.99 -11.89
CA ALA A 4 -0.31 6.22 -12.13
C ALA A 4 0.19 7.59 -11.61
N ASP A 5 -0.57 8.23 -10.73
CA ASP A 5 -0.22 9.57 -10.21
C ASP A 5 1.06 9.55 -9.35
N ASP A 6 1.45 8.39 -8.83
CA ASP A 6 2.64 8.18 -8.01
C ASP A 6 3.95 8.25 -8.81
N ILE A 7 3.93 7.86 -10.10
CA ILE A 7 5.11 7.79 -10.97
C ILE A 7 5.89 9.11 -10.98
N GLN A 8 5.21 10.24 -11.13
CA GLN A 8 5.88 11.55 -11.18
C GLN A 8 6.68 11.85 -9.89
N TYR A 9 6.21 11.40 -8.73
CA TYR A 9 6.86 11.63 -7.45
C TYR A 9 8.03 10.66 -7.24
N VAL A 10 7.87 9.38 -7.61
CA VAL A 10 8.94 8.36 -7.56
C VAL A 10 10.12 8.74 -8.45
N PHE A 11 9.85 9.29 -9.63
CA PHE A 11 10.91 9.75 -10.56
C PHE A 11 11.39 11.19 -10.30
N GLY A 12 10.85 11.87 -9.28
CA GLY A 12 11.32 13.18 -8.86
C GLY A 12 10.99 14.33 -9.83
N TYR A 13 9.94 14.20 -10.65
CA TYR A 13 9.49 15.28 -11.55
C TYR A 13 9.26 16.61 -10.83
N PRO A 14 8.65 16.66 -9.61
CA PRO A 14 8.50 17.91 -8.86
C PRO A 14 9.81 18.63 -8.49
N LEU A 15 10.94 17.92 -8.52
CA LEU A 15 12.26 18.43 -8.16
C LEU A 15 13.02 19.00 -9.36
N TYR A 16 12.52 18.78 -10.57
CA TYR A 16 13.16 19.22 -11.80
C TYR A 16 12.87 20.70 -12.07
N ALA A 17 13.93 21.52 -12.12
CA ALA A 17 13.86 22.97 -12.38
C ALA A 17 14.26 23.35 -13.83
N GLY A 18 14.10 22.44 -14.79
CA GLY A 18 14.49 22.68 -16.19
C GLY A 18 13.34 23.10 -17.11
N PRO A 19 13.63 23.38 -18.39
CA PRO A 19 12.65 23.86 -19.39
C PRO A 19 11.48 22.91 -19.68
N ARG A 20 11.62 21.64 -19.29
CA ARG A 20 10.60 20.59 -19.37
C ARG A 20 9.83 20.39 -18.05
N SER A 21 9.99 21.29 -17.07
CA SER A 21 9.14 21.28 -15.87
C SER A 21 7.70 21.53 -16.32
N THR A 22 6.90 20.47 -16.33
CA THR A 22 5.55 20.44 -16.91
C THR A 22 4.45 20.76 -15.90
N GLY A 23 4.80 21.05 -14.64
CA GLY A 23 3.83 21.18 -13.56
C GLY A 23 4.17 22.27 -12.55
N ASN A 24 3.15 23.05 -12.18
CA ASN A 24 3.20 23.91 -11.00
C ASN A 24 3.01 23.07 -9.75
N TYR A 25 4.10 22.46 -9.26
CA TYR A 25 4.07 21.70 -8.02
C TYR A 25 4.09 22.61 -6.79
N THR A 26 3.34 22.25 -5.76
CA THR A 26 3.41 22.92 -4.45
C THR A 26 4.67 22.51 -3.68
N GLU A 27 5.01 23.22 -2.62
CA GLU A 27 6.19 22.84 -1.82
C GLU A 27 5.99 21.51 -1.09
N GLU A 28 4.75 21.21 -0.71
CA GLU A 28 4.33 19.93 -0.16
C GLU A 28 4.58 18.79 -1.15
N GLU A 29 4.25 18.98 -2.43
CA GLU A 29 4.49 18.01 -3.49
C GLU A 29 5.99 17.80 -3.76
N ARG A 30 6.79 18.87 -3.69
CA ARG A 30 8.26 18.74 -3.76
C ARG A 30 8.81 17.99 -2.56
N ARG A 31 8.30 18.25 -1.36
CA ARG A 31 8.69 17.50 -0.15
C ARG A 31 8.32 16.02 -0.27
N LEU A 32 7.12 15.72 -0.74
CA LEU A 32 6.67 14.36 -1.00
C LEU A 32 7.59 13.64 -1.99
N ALA A 33 7.90 14.26 -3.12
CA ALA A 33 8.83 13.70 -4.11
C ALA A 33 10.23 13.43 -3.53
N ARG A 34 10.79 14.35 -2.73
CA ARG A 34 12.07 14.11 -2.03
C ARG A 34 12.00 12.90 -1.11
N GLY A 35 10.91 12.76 -0.35
CA GLY A 35 10.69 11.62 0.53
C GLY A 35 10.62 10.29 -0.23
N MET A 36 9.80 10.24 -1.29
CA MET A 36 9.65 9.04 -2.12
C MET A 36 10.96 8.65 -2.80
N VAL A 37 11.64 9.58 -3.50
CA VAL A 37 12.93 9.31 -4.16
C VAL A 37 13.97 8.80 -3.15
N THR A 38 14.03 9.41 -1.95
CA THR A 38 14.98 8.99 -0.91
C THR A 38 14.70 7.56 -0.45
N MET A 39 13.46 7.24 -0.09
CA MET A 39 13.11 5.89 0.37
C MET A 39 13.32 4.84 -0.73
N TRP A 40 12.90 5.12 -1.96
CA TRP A 40 13.10 4.21 -3.10
C TRP A 40 14.57 3.97 -3.40
N THR A 41 15.41 5.01 -3.37
CA THR A 41 16.85 4.85 -3.63
C THR A 41 17.59 4.20 -2.47
N ASN A 42 17.18 4.42 -1.22
CA ASN A 42 17.72 3.69 -0.07
C ASN A 42 17.40 2.19 -0.15
N PHE A 43 16.15 1.86 -0.47
CA PHE A 43 15.73 0.47 -0.70
C PHE A 43 16.54 -0.18 -1.83
N ALA A 44 16.69 0.50 -2.98
CA ALA A 44 17.49 -0.02 -4.08
C ALA A 44 18.97 -0.26 -3.72
N LYS A 45 19.55 0.58 -2.85
CA LYS A 45 20.95 0.46 -2.42
C LYS A 45 21.18 -0.66 -1.41
N SER A 46 20.20 -0.93 -0.55
CA SER A 46 20.47 -1.64 0.71
C SER A 46 19.39 -2.62 1.17
N GLY A 47 18.21 -2.60 0.55
CA GLY A 47 17.02 -3.32 1.01
C GLY A 47 16.26 -2.62 2.14
N ASP A 48 16.82 -1.58 2.78
CA ASP A 48 16.14 -0.82 3.85
C ASP A 48 15.86 0.63 3.39
N PRO A 49 14.58 1.04 3.26
CA PRO A 49 14.21 2.40 2.85
C PRO A 49 14.60 3.49 3.88
N ASN A 50 14.91 3.12 5.13
CA ASN A 50 15.10 4.05 6.25
C ASN A 50 16.56 4.46 6.51
N GLN A 51 17.53 3.98 5.72
CA GLN A 51 18.98 4.11 6.02
C GLN A 51 19.57 5.53 6.05
N SER A 52 18.81 6.58 5.71
CA SER A 52 19.30 7.95 5.75
C SER A 52 18.50 8.81 6.72
N GLU A 53 19.18 9.76 7.40
CA GLU A 53 18.53 10.83 8.17
C GLU A 53 17.54 11.61 7.30
N ASP A 54 17.84 11.74 6.00
CA ASP A 54 16.96 12.37 5.02
C ASP A 54 15.64 11.61 4.83
N ALA A 55 15.63 10.26 4.88
CA ALA A 55 14.40 9.49 4.79
C ALA A 55 13.44 9.85 5.93
N ARG A 56 13.96 9.92 7.16
CA ARG A 56 13.19 10.35 8.35
C ARG A 56 12.77 11.80 8.25
N ARG A 57 13.66 12.69 7.81
CA ARG A 57 13.41 14.13 7.69
C ARG A 57 12.30 14.46 6.70
N PHE A 58 12.30 13.85 5.52
CA PHE A 58 11.35 14.19 4.47
C PHE A 58 9.98 13.54 4.67
N THR A 59 9.96 12.29 5.14
CA THR A 59 8.71 11.52 5.28
C THR A 59 8.07 11.66 6.66
N ASN A 60 8.83 12.04 7.68
CA ASN A 60 8.41 12.08 9.09
C ASN A 60 7.86 10.72 9.60
N ALA A 61 8.30 9.61 9.00
CA ALA A 61 7.87 8.28 9.36
C ALA A 61 8.98 7.25 9.16
N THR A 62 8.80 6.09 9.80
CA THR A 62 9.59 4.88 9.52
C THR A 62 8.75 3.95 8.67
N TRP A 63 9.30 3.46 7.58
CA TRP A 63 8.69 2.41 6.77
C TRP A 63 9.02 1.07 7.42
N ALA A 64 8.12 0.59 8.27
CA ALA A 64 8.23 -0.73 8.89
C ALA A 64 8.14 -1.84 7.85
N GLU A 65 8.94 -2.89 8.03
CA GLU A 65 8.87 -4.09 7.21
C GLU A 65 7.50 -4.76 7.34
N TYR A 66 6.97 -5.27 6.23
CA TYR A 66 5.70 -5.95 6.24
C TYR A 66 5.86 -7.37 6.81
N ASP A 67 5.01 -7.73 7.77
CA ASP A 67 4.84 -9.11 8.23
C ASP A 67 3.35 -9.49 8.30
N LEU A 68 3.06 -10.79 8.35
CA LEU A 68 1.69 -11.30 8.34
C LEU A 68 0.86 -10.91 9.57
N ASN A 69 1.50 -10.61 10.69
CA ASN A 69 0.83 -10.23 11.93
C ASN A 69 0.46 -8.74 11.92
N SER A 70 1.45 -7.87 11.66
CA SER A 70 1.27 -6.42 11.70
C SER A 70 0.58 -5.89 10.45
N GLN A 71 0.88 -6.49 9.29
CA GLN A 71 0.47 -6.03 7.96
C GLN A 71 0.70 -4.53 7.78
N SER A 72 1.85 -4.05 8.25
CA SER A 72 2.21 -2.64 8.23
C SER A 72 2.41 -2.12 6.81
N PHE A 73 1.98 -0.89 6.58
CA PHE A 73 2.20 -0.19 5.32
C PHE A 73 2.47 1.30 5.58
N LEU A 74 2.93 1.99 4.56
CA LEU A 74 3.17 3.43 4.62
C LEU A 74 2.27 4.14 3.60
N HIS A 75 1.49 5.11 4.06
CA HIS A 75 0.60 5.91 3.23
C HIS A 75 1.23 7.27 2.95
N PHE A 76 1.59 7.53 1.70
CA PHE A 76 2.10 8.82 1.27
C PHE A 76 0.96 9.84 1.07
N THR A 77 1.05 10.97 1.76
CA THR A 77 0.14 12.11 1.60
C THR A 77 0.93 13.39 1.32
N ASN A 78 0.24 14.47 0.97
CA ASN A 78 0.85 15.79 0.85
C ASN A 78 1.28 16.39 2.21
N GLN A 79 0.89 15.81 3.34
CA GLN A 79 1.38 16.22 4.67
C GLN A 79 2.55 15.37 5.18
N GLY A 80 2.95 14.34 4.44
CA GLY A 80 4.02 13.41 4.83
C GLY A 80 3.60 11.96 4.65
N ALA A 81 4.38 11.04 5.22
CA ALA A 81 4.05 9.63 5.19
C ALA A 81 3.41 9.21 6.52
N LEU A 82 2.31 8.46 6.45
CA LEU A 82 1.56 8.00 7.61
C LEU A 82 1.67 6.48 7.72
N PRO A 83 2.21 5.94 8.83
CA PRO A 83 2.17 4.51 9.10
C PRO A 83 0.73 4.02 9.22
N GLY A 84 0.46 2.84 8.69
CA GLY A 84 -0.81 2.15 8.82
C GLY A 84 -0.62 0.65 9.01
N SER A 85 -1.71 -0.04 9.31
CA SER A 85 -1.76 -1.50 9.44
C SER A 85 -3.03 -2.04 8.79
N ARG A 86 -2.96 -3.24 8.20
CA ARG A 86 -4.14 -3.96 7.67
C ARG A 86 -4.90 -3.13 6.62
N PHE A 87 -4.19 -2.71 5.58
CA PHE A 87 -4.76 -1.90 4.49
C PHE A 87 -6.02 -2.54 3.91
N GLU A 88 -7.13 -1.80 3.94
CA GLU A 88 -8.41 -2.22 3.36
C GLU A 88 -8.87 -3.63 3.78
N ALA A 89 -8.58 -4.04 5.03
CA ALA A 89 -8.76 -5.42 5.50
C ALA A 89 -10.15 -6.02 5.20
N ARG A 90 -11.23 -5.25 5.40
CA ARG A 90 -12.60 -5.70 5.12
C ARG A 90 -12.82 -5.97 3.63
N ARG A 91 -12.30 -5.10 2.77
CA ARG A 91 -12.37 -5.27 1.31
C ARG A 91 -11.50 -6.45 0.88
N MET A 92 -10.33 -6.62 1.48
CA MET A 92 -9.45 -7.75 1.20
C MET A 92 -10.12 -9.08 1.59
N GLN A 93 -10.72 -9.17 2.77
CA GLN A 93 -11.49 -10.35 3.22
C GLN A 93 -12.66 -10.67 2.28
N LEU A 94 -13.38 -9.64 1.81
CA LEU A 94 -14.46 -9.82 0.84
C LEU A 94 -13.97 -10.52 -0.43
N TRP A 95 -12.85 -10.06 -1.01
CA TRP A 95 -12.34 -10.58 -2.29
C TRP A 95 -11.56 -11.88 -2.17
N LEU A 96 -10.80 -12.07 -1.10
CA LEU A 96 -9.96 -13.26 -0.91
C LEU A 96 -10.75 -14.43 -0.32
N ASP A 97 -11.74 -14.17 0.53
CA ASP A 97 -12.43 -15.23 1.27
C ASP A 97 -13.89 -15.33 0.87
N LEU A 98 -14.67 -14.26 1.02
CA LEU A 98 -16.13 -14.34 0.93
C LEU A 98 -16.62 -14.65 -0.49
N ILE A 99 -16.15 -13.91 -1.49
CA ILE A 99 -16.58 -14.10 -2.89
C ILE A 99 -16.20 -15.49 -3.43
N PRO A 100 -14.95 -15.97 -3.27
CA PRO A 100 -14.58 -17.32 -3.67
C PRO A 100 -15.42 -18.39 -2.95
N THR A 101 -15.67 -18.21 -1.65
CA THR A 101 -16.48 -19.15 -0.86
C THR A 101 -17.89 -19.27 -1.41
N ILE A 102 -18.57 -18.15 -1.67
CA ILE A 102 -19.93 -18.15 -2.22
C ILE A 102 -19.94 -18.77 -3.63
N ALA A 103 -18.98 -18.41 -4.48
CA ALA A 103 -18.89 -18.95 -5.84
C ALA A 103 -18.72 -20.49 -5.84
N LEU A 104 -17.97 -21.04 -4.89
CA LEU A 104 -17.81 -22.49 -4.70
C LEU A 104 -19.04 -23.17 -4.09
N MET A 105 -19.86 -22.44 -3.33
CA MET A 105 -21.12 -22.95 -2.80
C MET A 105 -22.23 -22.98 -3.88
N GLU A 106 -22.18 -22.06 -4.84
CA GLU A 106 -23.16 -21.97 -5.93
C GLU A 106 -22.94 -23.00 -7.04
N THR A 107 -21.75 -23.60 -7.15
CA THR A 107 -21.56 -24.78 -8.00
C THR A 107 -22.35 -25.95 -7.40
N PRO A 108 -23.38 -26.49 -8.09
CA PRO A 108 -24.05 -27.69 -7.62
C PRO A 108 -22.98 -28.76 -7.43
N GLN A 109 -22.92 -29.32 -6.22
CA GLN A 109 -22.20 -30.56 -5.97
C GLN A 109 -22.44 -31.49 -7.16
N ALA A 110 -21.37 -31.83 -7.88
CA ALA A 110 -21.39 -32.97 -8.76
C ALA A 110 -21.98 -34.13 -7.94
N LEU A 111 -23.18 -34.55 -8.33
CA LEU A 111 -24.02 -35.59 -7.75
C LEU A 111 -23.24 -36.54 -6.81
N GLY A 112 -23.42 -36.36 -5.50
CA GLY A 112 -22.82 -37.22 -4.48
C GLY A 112 -23.50 -36.99 -3.15
N THR A 113 -24.52 -37.80 -2.84
CA THR A 113 -25.27 -37.80 -1.58
C THR A 113 -24.33 -37.85 -0.36
N GLY A 114 -24.27 -36.76 0.41
CA GLY A 114 -23.58 -36.69 1.69
C GLY A 114 -24.00 -35.44 2.45
N THR A 115 -24.52 -35.65 3.66
CA THR A 115 -25.06 -34.64 4.58
C THR A 115 -24.17 -33.39 4.68
N VAL A 116 -24.72 -32.23 4.30
CA VAL A 116 -24.02 -30.94 4.37
C VAL A 116 -23.98 -30.48 5.83
N HIS A 117 -22.79 -30.49 6.43
CA HIS A 117 -22.53 -29.79 7.68
C HIS A 117 -22.20 -28.33 7.35
N VAL A 118 -23.04 -27.42 7.85
CA VAL A 118 -22.83 -25.97 7.72
C VAL A 118 -21.76 -25.54 8.73
N PRO A 119 -20.61 -24.98 8.31
CA PRO A 119 -19.65 -24.45 9.26
C PRO A 119 -20.20 -23.15 9.86
N GLU A 120 -20.18 -23.07 11.19
CA GLU A 120 -20.52 -21.87 11.94
C GLU A 120 -19.52 -20.75 11.61
N ILE A 121 -20.02 -19.63 11.11
CA ILE A 121 -19.21 -18.42 10.94
C ILE A 121 -18.96 -17.85 12.34
N ILE A 122 -17.79 -18.13 12.90
CA ILE A 122 -17.33 -17.44 14.11
C ILE A 122 -16.97 -16.01 13.72
N ILE A 123 -17.91 -15.09 13.95
CA ILE A 123 -17.65 -13.66 13.96
C ILE A 123 -16.86 -13.37 15.24
N GLY A 124 -15.54 -13.25 15.11
CA GLY A 124 -14.66 -12.81 16.19
C GLY A 124 -15.10 -11.45 16.73
N LYS A 125 -15.15 -11.34 18.06
CA LYS A 125 -15.42 -10.11 18.81
C LYS A 125 -14.34 -9.06 18.63
#